data_AF-A0A8S3IBX7-F1
#
_entry.id   AF-A0A8S3IBX7-F1
#
_cell.length_a   1.000
_cell.length_b   1.000
_cell.length_c   1.000
_cell.angle_alpha   90.00
_cell.angle_beta   90.00
_cell.angle_gamma   90.00
#
_symmetry.space_group_name_H-M   'P 1'
#
loop_
_entity.id
_entity.type
_entity.pdbx_description
1 polymer ?
#
loop_
_entity_poly.entity_id
_entity_poly.type
_entity_poly.pdbx_seq_one_letter_code
_entity_poly.pdbx_strand_id
1 'polypeptide(L)'
;RKLDRAEKAKKIIESNTGAAEEEKKEAQLSVDVYTRESAAIRSKYEQLVDEMKLLRPNYENSMKGILDRTHAFERERLSKFKELFNAFYNAINIQNDRHLIEMSTAFQSAIASHDIEADIQWWNKHYGSDTNTSWPEFEELVK
;
A
#
# COMPACT_ATOMS: atom_id res chain seq x y z
N ARG A 1 23.49 7.93 45.14
CA ARG A 1 23.75 9.36 45.44
C ARG A 1 23.87 9.64 46.94
N LYS A 2 22.92 9.24 47.80
CA LYS A 2 23.05 9.41 49.27
C LYS A 2 24.10 8.48 49.89
N LEU A 3 24.04 7.18 49.59
CA LEU A 3 25.05 6.19 49.99
C LEU A 3 26.47 6.62 49.59
N ASP A 4 26.68 6.92 48.31
CA ASP A 4 27.97 7.39 47.77
C ASP A 4 28.50 8.67 48.45
N ARG A 5 27.62 9.56 48.95
CA ARG A 5 28.02 10.73 49.75
C ARG A 5 28.41 10.35 51.18
N ALA A 6 27.68 9.42 51.79
CA ALA A 6 27.97 8.93 53.14
C ALA A 6 29.27 8.10 53.18
N GLU A 7 29.53 7.27 52.16
CA GLU A 7 30.79 6.52 52.02
C GLU A 7 31.99 7.46 51.86
N LYS A 8 31.84 8.53 51.08
CA LYS A 8 32.86 9.60 50.95
C LYS A 8 33.07 10.34 52.26
N ALA A 9 32.00 10.71 52.97
CA ALA A 9 32.08 11.39 54.26
C ALA A 9 32.77 10.50 55.31
N LYS A 10 32.40 9.22 55.40
CA LYS A 10 33.04 8.23 56.27
C LYS A 10 34.54 8.12 55.98
N LYS A 11 34.94 8.00 54.71
CA LYS A 11 36.35 7.93 54.31
C LYS A 11 37.16 9.16 54.71
N ILE A 12 36.55 10.34 54.67
CA ILE A 12 37.19 11.60 55.12
C ILE A 12 37.34 11.62 56.65
N ILE A 13 36.31 11.20 57.39
CA ILE A 13 36.31 11.19 58.86
C ILE A 13 37.30 10.13 59.41
N GLU A 14 37.38 8.95 58.79
CA GLU A 14 38.33 7.90 59.17
C GLU A 14 39.79 8.28 58.91
N SER A 15 40.03 9.15 57.91
CA SER A 15 41.35 9.70 57.58
C SER A 15 41.82 10.79 58.55
N ASN A 16 40.94 11.34 59.39
CA ASN A 16 41.28 12.40 60.33
C ASN A 16 41.70 11.80 61.68
N THR A 17 43.00 11.90 62.02
CA THR A 17 43.57 11.35 63.26
C THR A 17 43.09 12.04 64.54
N GLY A 18 42.48 13.22 64.43
CA GLY A 18 41.89 13.97 65.56
C GLY A 18 40.37 13.82 65.70
N ALA A 19 39.71 13.04 64.84
CA ALA A 19 38.26 12.83 64.91
C ALA A 19 37.85 12.02 66.14
N ALA A 20 36.78 12.44 66.80
CA ALA A 20 36.24 11.73 67.96
C ALA A 20 35.67 10.37 67.55
N GLU A 21 35.80 9.35 68.41
CA GLU A 21 35.25 8.01 68.14
C GLU A 21 33.73 8.01 67.92
N GLU A 22 33.03 8.99 68.51
CA GLU A 22 31.60 9.19 68.32
C GLU A 22 31.25 9.65 66.89
N GLU A 23 32.05 10.55 66.29
CA GLU A 23 31.88 11.00 64.90
C GLU A 23 32.12 9.87 63.89
N LYS A 24 33.12 9.01 64.16
CA LYS A 24 33.38 7.81 63.32
C LYS A 24 32.20 6.84 63.38
N LYS A 25 31.62 6.65 64.56
CA LYS A 25 30.47 5.77 64.77
C LYS A 25 29.20 6.30 64.09
N GLU A 26 28.97 7.62 64.13
CA GLU A 26 27.84 8.26 63.44
C GLU A 26 27.96 8.15 61.92
N ALA A 27 29.16 8.38 61.37
CA ALA A 27 29.42 8.20 59.94
C ALA A 27 29.20 6.74 59.48
N GLN A 28 29.63 5.77 60.29
CA GLN A 28 29.38 4.34 60.04
C GLN A 28 27.88 4.02 60.05
N LEU A 29 27.12 4.49 61.05
CA LEU A 29 25.67 4.31 61.12
C LEU A 29 24.95 4.89 59.90
N SER A 30 25.38 6.07 59.43
CA SER A 30 24.82 6.71 58.23
C SER A 30 25.03 5.85 56.97
N VAL A 31 26.24 5.30 56.79
CA VAL A 31 26.53 4.37 55.68
C VAL A 31 25.67 3.11 55.79
N ASP A 32 25.52 2.52 56.97
CA ASP A 32 24.72 1.31 57.18
C ASP A 32 23.24 1.53 56.87
N VAL A 33 22.69 2.68 57.28
CA VAL A 33 21.31 3.09 56.96
C VAL A 33 21.12 3.20 55.45
N TYR A 34 21.97 3.98 54.77
CA TYR A 34 21.82 4.17 53.32
C TYR A 34 22.10 2.90 52.52
N THR A 35 22.93 1.98 53.03
CA THR A 35 23.17 0.69 52.41
C THR A 35 21.92 -0.17 52.46
N ARG A 36 21.25 -0.24 53.63
CA ARG A 36 19.97 -0.95 53.80
C ARG A 36 18.87 -0.34 52.93
N GLU A 37 18.75 0.98 52.89
CA GLU A 37 17.78 1.67 52.04
C GLU A 37 18.02 1.37 50.55
N SER A 38 19.28 1.44 50.10
CA SER A 38 19.67 1.12 48.72
C SER A 38 19.31 -0.32 48.35
N ALA A 39 19.61 -1.27 49.23
CA ALA A 39 19.26 -2.68 49.04
C ALA A 39 17.74 -2.90 48.98
N ALA A 40 16.97 -2.24 49.85
CA ALA A 40 15.50 -2.33 49.84
C ALA A 40 14.89 -1.76 48.55
N ILE A 41 15.38 -0.60 48.09
CA ILE A 41 14.93 0.01 46.83
C ILE A 41 15.28 -0.89 45.65
N ARG A 42 16.49 -1.46 45.63
CA ARG A 42 16.92 -2.38 44.59
C ARG A 42 16.04 -3.62 44.53
N SER A 43 15.77 -4.24 45.68
CA SER A 43 14.89 -5.41 45.76
C SER A 43 13.48 -5.10 45.25
N LYS A 44 12.91 -3.95 45.62
CA LYS A 44 11.59 -3.51 45.12
C LYS A 44 11.60 -3.24 43.62
N TYR A 45 12.67 -2.66 43.09
CA TYR A 45 12.82 -2.46 41.65
C TYR A 45 12.90 -3.78 40.89
N GLU A 46 13.69 -4.73 41.37
CA GLU A 46 13.81 -6.07 40.79
C GLU A 46 12.46 -6.80 40.78
N GLN A 47 11.68 -6.71 41.87
CA GLN A 47 10.31 -7.23 41.92
C GLN A 47 9.40 -6.62 40.85
N LEU A 48 9.38 -5.30 40.70
CA LEU A 48 8.58 -4.63 39.66
C LEU A 48 8.99 -5.04 38.25
N VAL A 49 10.30 -5.24 38.03
CA VAL A 49 10.81 -5.73 36.75
C VAL A 49 10.33 -7.16 36.47
N ASP A 50 10.31 -8.03 37.46
CA ASP A 50 9.83 -9.40 37.31
C ASP A 50 8.30 -9.46 37.12
N GLU A 51 7.53 -8.62 37.82
CA GLU A 51 6.10 -8.43 37.56
C GLU A 51 5.84 -7.99 36.11
N MET A 52 6.62 -7.04 35.58
CA MET A 52 6.51 -6.63 34.18
C MET A 52 6.82 -7.77 33.21
N LYS A 53 7.81 -8.62 33.52
CA LYS A 53 8.12 -9.80 32.68
C LYS A 53 6.97 -10.81 32.68
N LEU A 54 6.30 -10.99 33.82
CA LEU A 54 5.12 -11.86 33.93
C LEU A 54 3.93 -11.34 33.12
N LEU A 55 3.76 -10.02 33.04
CA LEU A 55 2.69 -9.38 32.26
C LEU A 55 2.98 -9.31 30.75
N ARG A 56 4.25 -9.39 30.34
CA ARG A 56 4.68 -9.23 28.95
C ARG A 56 3.93 -10.15 27.95
N PRO A 57 3.76 -11.46 28.20
CA PRO A 57 3.08 -12.33 27.24
C PRO A 57 1.62 -11.91 26.98
N ASN A 58 0.92 -11.46 28.02
CA ASN A 58 -0.46 -10.99 27.88
C ASN A 58 -0.52 -9.69 27.08
N TYR A 59 0.44 -8.79 27.30
CA TYR A 59 0.56 -7.57 26.50
C TYR A 59 0.86 -7.89 25.03
N GLU A 60 1.85 -8.75 24.76
CA GLU A 60 2.23 -9.15 23.40
C GLU A 60 1.07 -9.82 22.66
N ASN A 61 0.35 -10.73 23.32
CA ASN A 61 -0.85 -11.37 22.75
C ASN A 61 -1.95 -10.35 22.45
N SER A 62 -2.19 -9.39 23.36
CA SER A 62 -3.21 -8.36 23.17
C SER A 62 -2.85 -7.44 22.00
N MET A 63 -1.58 -7.03 21.90
CA MET A 63 -1.07 -6.22 20.79
C MET A 63 -1.16 -6.97 19.47
N LYS A 64 -0.82 -8.27 19.46
CA LYS A 64 -0.97 -9.12 18.29
C LYS A 64 -2.42 -9.22 17.82
N GLY A 65 -3.37 -9.36 18.74
CA GLY A 65 -4.80 -9.37 18.41
C GLY A 65 -5.32 -8.07 17.80
N ILE A 66 -4.77 -6.91 18.20
CA ILE A 66 -5.07 -5.63 17.54
C ILE A 66 -4.44 -5.62 16.13
N LEU A 67 -3.17 -6.00 16.02
CA LEU A 67 -2.45 -6.03 14.75
C LEU A 67 -3.12 -6.94 13.71
N ASP A 68 -3.55 -8.13 14.12
CA ASP A 68 -4.21 -9.09 13.22
C ASP A 68 -5.54 -8.54 12.69
N ARG A 69 -6.30 -7.80 13.51
CA ARG A 69 -7.52 -7.11 13.05
C ARG A 69 -7.20 -6.01 12.03
N THR A 70 -6.17 -5.21 12.28
CA THR A 70 -5.72 -4.19 11.33
C THR A 70 -5.25 -4.82 10.01
N HIS A 71 -4.48 -5.91 10.07
CA HIS A 71 -4.06 -6.64 8.88
C HIS A 71 -5.22 -7.28 8.12
N ALA A 72 -6.26 -7.77 8.81
CA ALA A 72 -7.45 -8.32 8.16
C ALA A 72 -8.19 -7.25 7.35
N PHE A 73 -8.43 -6.09 7.97
CA PHE A 73 -9.02 -4.93 7.29
C PHE A 73 -8.18 -4.49 6.09
N GLU A 74 -6.86 -4.37 6.29
CA GLU A 74 -5.96 -3.92 5.22
C GLU A 74 -5.93 -4.90 4.04
N ARG A 75 -5.96 -6.21 4.31
CA ARG A 75 -6.01 -7.24 3.27
C ARG A 75 -7.26 -7.11 2.42
N GLU A 76 -8.42 -6.85 3.03
CA GLU A 76 -9.67 -6.62 2.31
C GLU A 76 -9.58 -5.36 1.45
N ARG A 77 -9.11 -4.24 2.01
CA ARG A 77 -8.92 -2.99 1.26
C ARG A 77 -8.04 -3.21 0.04
N LEU A 78 -6.90 -3.86 0.20
CA LEU A 78 -5.96 -4.13 -0.90
C LEU A 78 -6.56 -5.07 -1.96
N SER A 79 -7.32 -6.10 -1.55
CA SER A 79 -8.03 -6.98 -2.48
C SER A 79 -9.04 -6.20 -3.32
N LYS A 80 -9.82 -5.31 -2.67
CA LYS A 80 -10.80 -4.47 -3.35
C LYS A 80 -10.16 -3.50 -4.34
N PHE A 81 -9.02 -2.92 -4.00
CA PHE A 81 -8.26 -2.08 -4.93
C PHE A 81 -7.80 -2.89 -6.15
N LYS A 82 -7.31 -4.12 -5.95
CA LYS A 82 -6.92 -5.00 -7.06
C LYS A 82 -8.11 -5.33 -7.97
N GLU A 83 -9.25 -5.67 -7.40
CA GLU A 83 -10.51 -5.90 -8.14
C GLU A 83 -10.91 -4.66 -8.95
N LEU A 84 -10.87 -3.48 -8.33
CA LEU A 84 -11.20 -2.22 -8.95
C LEU A 84 -10.28 -1.89 -10.13
N PHE A 85 -8.96 -2.04 -9.97
CA PHE A 85 -8.01 -1.80 -11.05
C PHE A 85 -8.18 -2.77 -12.21
N ASN A 86 -8.48 -4.05 -11.93
CA ASN A 86 -8.79 -5.02 -12.97
C ASN A 86 -10.10 -4.66 -13.70
N ALA A 87 -11.11 -4.19 -12.98
CA ALA A 87 -12.36 -3.73 -13.58
C ALA A 87 -12.12 -2.51 -14.50
N PHE A 88 -11.30 -1.54 -14.06
CA PHE A 88 -10.92 -0.41 -14.91
C PHE A 88 -10.14 -0.84 -16.15
N TYR A 89 -9.15 -1.73 -15.99
CA TYR A 89 -8.41 -2.27 -17.12
C TYR A 89 -9.35 -2.92 -18.15
N ASN A 90 -10.28 -3.76 -17.70
CA ASN A 90 -11.25 -4.42 -18.59
C ASN A 90 -12.23 -3.44 -19.24
N ALA A 91 -12.64 -2.38 -18.53
CA ALA A 91 -13.54 -1.37 -19.07
C ALA A 91 -12.88 -0.49 -20.15
N ILE A 92 -11.56 -0.29 -20.07
CA ILE A 92 -10.80 0.53 -21.04
C ILE A 92 -10.22 -0.33 -22.17
N ASN A 93 -10.10 -1.64 -21.97
CA ASN A 93 -9.52 -2.54 -22.97
C ASN A 93 -10.45 -2.74 -24.18
N ILE A 94 -10.33 -1.84 -25.15
CA ILE A 94 -11.07 -1.86 -26.41
C ILE A 94 -10.54 -2.89 -27.43
N GLN A 95 -9.34 -3.45 -27.23
CA GLN A 95 -8.73 -4.35 -28.23
C GLN A 95 -9.51 -5.67 -28.36
N ASN A 96 -10.19 -6.09 -27.29
CA ASN A 96 -11.03 -7.28 -27.28
C ASN A 96 -12.51 -6.94 -27.40
N ASP A 97 -12.86 -5.69 -27.75
CA ASP A 97 -14.26 -5.32 -27.96
C ASP A 97 -14.76 -5.98 -29.25
N ARG A 98 -15.70 -6.92 -29.07
CA ARG A 98 -16.30 -7.66 -30.19
C ARG A 98 -16.95 -6.72 -31.21
N HIS A 99 -17.56 -5.63 -30.77
CA HIS A 99 -18.19 -4.68 -31.68
C HIS A 99 -17.18 -3.96 -32.57
N LEU A 100 -16.00 -3.60 -32.03
CA LEU A 100 -14.94 -3.00 -32.84
C LEU A 100 -14.36 -3.99 -33.85
N ILE A 101 -14.20 -5.25 -33.46
CA ILE A 101 -13.74 -6.32 -34.37
C ILE A 101 -14.76 -6.56 -35.48
N GLU A 102 -16.05 -6.71 -35.14
CA GLU A 102 -17.15 -6.89 -36.09
C GLU A 102 -17.25 -5.69 -37.05
N MET A 103 -17.20 -4.47 -36.53
CA MET A 103 -17.22 -3.25 -37.33
C MET A 103 -16.03 -3.19 -38.30
N SER A 104 -14.82 -3.49 -37.82
CA SER A 104 -13.61 -3.50 -38.65
C SER A 104 -13.70 -4.56 -39.75
N THR A 105 -14.19 -5.76 -39.43
CA THR A 105 -14.38 -6.86 -40.38
C THR A 105 -15.43 -6.53 -41.44
N ALA A 106 -16.56 -5.94 -41.01
CA ALA A 106 -17.61 -5.50 -41.91
C ALA A 106 -17.11 -4.42 -42.87
N PHE A 107 -16.34 -3.44 -42.37
CA PHE A 107 -15.74 -2.39 -43.19
C PHE A 107 -14.76 -2.96 -44.23
N GLN A 108 -13.87 -3.87 -43.82
CA GLN A 108 -12.96 -4.55 -44.76
C GLN A 108 -13.72 -5.34 -45.82
N SER A 109 -14.79 -6.04 -45.44
CA SER A 109 -15.63 -6.80 -46.36
C SER A 109 -16.33 -5.90 -47.37
N ALA A 110 -16.84 -4.73 -46.94
CA ALA A 110 -17.46 -3.76 -47.82
C ALA A 110 -16.47 -3.23 -48.87
N ILE A 111 -15.24 -2.90 -48.47
CA ILE A 111 -14.19 -2.49 -49.41
C ILE A 111 -13.87 -3.62 -50.38
N ALA A 112 -13.68 -4.84 -49.88
CA ALA A 112 -13.34 -5.99 -50.72
C ALA A 112 -14.47 -6.39 -51.68
N SER A 113 -15.72 -6.07 -51.35
CA SER A 113 -16.88 -6.35 -52.20
C SER A 113 -17.03 -5.40 -53.40
N HIS A 114 -16.23 -4.33 -53.46
CA HIS A 114 -16.28 -3.39 -54.56
C HIS A 114 -15.70 -4.02 -55.84
N ASP A 115 -16.54 -4.05 -56.88
CA ASP A 115 -16.16 -4.54 -58.20
C ASP A 115 -16.03 -3.36 -59.17
N ILE A 116 -14.78 -3.04 -59.49
CA ILE A 116 -14.43 -1.91 -60.37
C ILE A 116 -15.03 -2.11 -61.76
N GLU A 117 -15.05 -3.35 -62.27
CA GLU A 117 -15.50 -3.63 -63.64
C GLU A 117 -17.03 -3.52 -63.73
N ALA A 118 -17.74 -3.97 -62.69
CA ALA A 118 -19.19 -3.79 -62.60
C ALA A 118 -19.58 -2.29 -62.60
N ASP A 119 -18.82 -1.45 -61.90
CA ASP A 119 -19.07 -0.01 -61.85
C ASP A 119 -18.76 0.68 -63.19
N ILE A 120 -17.67 0.30 -63.87
CA ILE A 120 -17.35 0.80 -65.22
C ILE A 120 -18.45 0.42 -66.22
N GLN A 121 -18.92 -0.83 -66.18
CA GLN A 121 -20.00 -1.30 -67.06
C GLN A 121 -21.31 -0.58 -66.76
N TRP A 122 -21.65 -0.39 -65.48
CA TRP A 122 -22.82 0.38 -65.09
C TRP A 122 -22.76 1.81 -65.63
N TRP A 123 -21.60 2.47 -65.52
CA TRP A 123 -21.41 3.81 -66.07
C TRP A 123 -21.54 3.83 -67.60
N ASN A 124 -20.86 2.93 -68.31
CA ASN A 124 -20.89 2.88 -69.78
C ASN A 124 -22.30 2.66 -70.32
N LYS A 125 -23.10 1.84 -69.63
CA LYS A 125 -24.49 1.58 -69.98
C LYS A 125 -25.40 2.82 -69.85
N HIS A 126 -25.18 3.64 -68.83
CA HIS A 126 -26.07 4.78 -68.54
C HIS A 126 -25.61 6.09 -69.17
N TYR A 127 -24.30 6.27 -69.36
CA TYR A 127 -23.69 7.53 -69.79
C TYR A 127 -22.62 7.37 -70.86
N GLY A 128 -22.34 6.16 -71.32
CA GLY A 128 -21.30 5.87 -72.30
C GLY A 128 -21.83 5.37 -73.64
N SER A 129 -21.01 4.58 -74.31
CA SER A 129 -21.26 4.13 -75.69
C SER A 129 -22.46 3.20 -75.83
N ASP A 130 -22.82 2.52 -74.74
CA ASP A 130 -23.86 1.50 -74.74
C ASP A 130 -25.25 2.10 -74.47
N THR A 131 -25.33 3.44 -74.35
CA THR A 131 -26.60 4.14 -74.29
C THR A 131 -27.33 3.99 -75.61
N ASN A 132 -28.60 3.59 -75.55
CA ASN A 132 -29.40 3.36 -76.75
C ASN A 132 -29.62 4.68 -77.49
N THR A 133 -28.84 4.88 -78.54
CA THR A 133 -28.92 6.06 -79.40
C THR A 133 -29.58 5.63 -80.70
N SER A 134 -30.82 6.09 -80.93
CA SER A 134 -31.43 6.00 -82.24
C SER A 134 -30.75 7.02 -83.14
N TRP A 135 -29.97 6.54 -84.10
CA TRP A 135 -29.36 7.39 -85.10
C TRP A 135 -30.45 7.95 -86.04
N PRO A 136 -30.27 9.16 -86.59
CA PRO A 136 -31.26 9.74 -87.49
C PRO A 136 -31.46 8.87 -88.73
N GLU A 137 -32.69 8.46 -88.96
CA GLU A 137 -33.12 7.79 -90.18
C GLU A 137 -34.16 8.66 -90.90
N PHE A 138 -34.43 8.36 -92.17
CA PHE A 138 -35.44 9.09 -92.93
C PHE A 138 -36.84 8.78 -92.39
N GLU A 139 -37.56 9.81 -91.93
CA GLU A 139 -38.95 9.69 -91.49
C GLU A 139 -39.88 10.31 -92.54
N GLU A 140 -40.86 9.56 -93.03
CA GLU A 140 -41.90 10.11 -93.89
C GLU A 140 -42.80 11.08 -93.09
N LEU A 141 -43.03 12.27 -93.64
CA LEU A 141 -43.93 13.25 -93.03
C LEU A 141 -45.36 12.69 -93.03
N VAL A 142 -45.81 12.25 -91.86
CA VAL A 142 -47.21 11.91 -91.64
C VAL A 142 -48.04 13.20 -91.77
N LYS A 143 -48.97 13.22 -92.72
CA LYS A 143 -49.92 14.32 -92.92
C LYS A 143 -50.96 14.38 -91.81
#